data_AF-A0A7K2MM00-F1
#
_entry.id   AF-A0A7K2MM00-F1
#
_cell.length_a   1.000
_cell.length_b   1.000
_cell.length_c   1.000
_cell.angle_alpha   90.00
_cell.angle_beta   90.00
_cell.angle_gamma   90.00
#
_symmetry.space_group_name_H-M   'P 1'
#
loop_
_entity.id
_entity.type
_entity.pdbx_description
1 polymer ?
#
loop_
_entity_poly.entity_id
_entity_poly.type
_entity_poly.pdbx_seq_one_letter_code
_entity_poly.pdbx_strand_id
1 'polypeptide(L)'
;MDTHVSDSTTAAAAGERPASPVTDPAGYAACVVTLGTGAPATDHRGELGGKGTRLAELSAAGLPVPPAFCLTTALFDAYLRETGIAA
;
A
#
# COMPACT_ATOMS: atom_id res chain seq x y z
N MET A 1 -3.55 50.30 -16.16
CA MET A 1 -3.14 49.89 -14.80
C MET A 1 -2.73 48.44 -14.96
N ASP A 2 -1.57 48.26 -15.56
CA ASP A 2 -1.14 47.03 -16.21
C ASP A 2 0.16 46.60 -15.54
N THR A 3 0.05 45.68 -14.59
CA THR A 3 1.21 45.11 -13.92
C THR A 3 1.36 43.68 -14.42
N HIS A 4 2.24 43.52 -15.41
CA HIS A 4 2.86 42.25 -15.74
C HIS A 4 3.54 41.69 -14.49
N VAL A 5 3.09 40.52 -14.01
CA VAL A 5 3.85 39.70 -13.06
C VAL A 5 4.42 38.52 -13.82
N SER A 6 5.74 38.55 -13.96
CA SER A 6 6.54 37.57 -14.67
C SER A 6 6.48 36.19 -14.03
N ASP A 7 6.21 35.22 -14.88
CA ASP A 7 6.38 33.79 -14.63
C ASP A 7 7.87 33.50 -14.37
N SER A 8 8.18 33.00 -13.17
CA SER A 8 9.49 32.39 -12.89
C SER A 8 9.37 31.42 -11.73
N THR A 9 9.21 30.14 -12.06
CA THR A 9 9.63 29.05 -11.17
C THR A 9 10.28 27.98 -12.01
N THR A 10 11.61 28.09 -12.03
CA THR A 10 12.64 27.07 -12.20
C THR A 10 12.13 25.66 -12.42
N ALA A 11 12.47 25.10 -13.58
CA ALA A 11 12.33 23.69 -13.92
C ALA A 11 12.84 22.82 -12.77
N ALA A 12 11.94 22.03 -12.20
CA ALA A 12 12.25 20.99 -11.24
C ALA A 12 13.30 20.07 -11.87
N ALA A 13 14.46 20.01 -11.22
CA ALA A 13 15.55 19.13 -11.57
C ALA A 13 15.00 17.74 -11.88
N ALA A 14 15.39 17.20 -13.03
CA ALA A 14 15.13 15.83 -13.42
C ALA A 14 15.70 14.92 -12.32
N GLY A 15 14.84 14.49 -11.41
CA GLY A 15 15.16 13.47 -10.43
C GLY A 15 15.54 12.21 -11.19
N GLU A 16 16.72 11.69 -10.89
CA GLU A 16 17.12 10.32 -11.21
C GLU A 16 15.90 9.41 -11.03
N ARG A 17 15.49 8.68 -12.08
CA ARG A 17 14.37 7.73 -11.94
C ARG A 17 14.76 6.79 -10.80
N PRO A 18 13.97 6.70 -9.70
CA PRO A 18 14.24 5.68 -8.70
C PRO A 18 14.29 4.35 -9.44
N ALA A 19 15.38 3.61 -9.22
CA ALA A 19 15.62 2.32 -9.86
C ALA A 19 14.32 1.52 -9.80
N SER A 20 13.85 1.02 -10.95
CA SER A 20 12.62 0.24 -10.99
C SER A 20 12.68 -0.81 -9.88
N PRO A 21 11.75 -0.80 -8.92
CA PRO A 21 11.85 -1.68 -7.77
C PRO A 21 11.95 -3.09 -8.29
N VAL A 22 13.01 -3.81 -7.89
CA VAL A 22 13.19 -5.20 -8.25
C VAL A 22 12.05 -5.96 -7.59
N THR A 23 10.98 -6.19 -8.35
CA THR A 23 9.82 -6.88 -7.83
C THR A 23 10.16 -8.36 -7.93
N ASP A 24 10.52 -9.00 -6.83
CA ASP A 24 10.43 -10.44 -6.73
C ASP A 24 8.96 -10.80 -6.46
N PRO A 25 8.18 -11.22 -7.47
CA PRO A 25 6.77 -11.55 -7.24
C PRO A 25 6.58 -12.73 -6.30
N ALA A 26 7.59 -13.60 -6.11
CA ALA A 26 7.52 -14.70 -5.16
C ALA A 26 7.77 -14.22 -3.71
N GLY A 27 8.54 -13.14 -3.54
CA GLY A 27 8.92 -12.60 -2.23
C GLY A 27 7.76 -12.01 -1.42
N TYR A 28 6.72 -11.49 -2.08
CA TYR A 28 5.62 -10.76 -1.42
C TYR A 28 4.28 -11.50 -1.38
N ALA A 29 4.20 -12.76 -1.82
CA ALA A 29 2.95 -13.52 -1.81
C ALA A 29 2.33 -13.60 -0.40
N ALA A 30 3.18 -13.71 0.64
CA ALA A 30 2.76 -13.71 2.04
C ALA A 30 2.17 -12.37 2.51
N CYS A 31 2.37 -11.28 1.77
CA CYS A 31 1.85 -9.96 2.11
C CYS A 31 0.45 -9.69 1.54
N VAL A 32 -0.17 -10.66 0.86
CA VAL A 32 -1.50 -10.55 0.28
C VAL A 32 -2.46 -11.44 1.04
N VAL A 33 -3.42 -10.83 1.75
CA VAL A 33 -4.41 -11.55 2.57
C VAL A 33 -5.78 -11.45 1.92
N THR A 34 -6.38 -12.59 1.56
CA THR A 34 -7.73 -12.63 0.99
C THR A 34 -8.79 -12.55 2.08
N LEU A 35 -9.84 -11.75 1.83
CA LEU A 35 -10.96 -11.52 2.74
C LEU A 35 -12.27 -12.01 2.10
N GLY A 36 -13.14 -12.63 2.89
CA GLY A 36 -14.49 -12.99 2.46
C GLY A 36 -14.63 -14.27 1.60
N THR A 37 -13.54 -15.01 1.36
CA THR A 37 -13.55 -16.25 0.56
C THR A 37 -13.63 -17.54 1.38
N GLY A 38 -13.90 -17.45 2.68
CA GLY A 38 -14.11 -18.61 3.56
C GLY A 38 -12.85 -19.16 4.24
N ALA A 39 -11.67 -18.61 3.98
CA ALA A 39 -10.45 -18.90 4.74
C ALA A 39 -10.32 -17.91 5.92
N PRO A 40 -10.03 -18.37 7.15
CA PRO A 40 -9.88 -17.48 8.30
C PRO A 40 -8.58 -16.68 8.19
N ALA A 41 -8.69 -15.36 8.03
CA ALA A 41 -7.57 -14.41 8.04
C ALA A 41 -7.04 -14.14 9.48
N THR A 42 -7.13 -15.13 10.37
CA THR A 42 -6.90 -14.97 11.82
C THR A 42 -5.43 -14.74 12.19
N ASP A 43 -4.48 -15.09 11.32
CA ASP A 43 -3.04 -15.04 11.63
C ASP A 43 -2.38 -13.66 11.36
N HIS A 44 -3.09 -12.73 10.71
CA HIS A 44 -2.53 -11.41 10.32
C HIS A 44 -2.97 -10.26 11.24
N ARG A 45 -3.25 -10.57 12.52
CA ARG A 45 -3.76 -9.58 13.49
C ARG A 45 -2.67 -8.54 13.78
N GLY A 46 -2.82 -7.35 13.20
CA GLY A 46 -1.89 -6.22 13.32
C GLY A 46 -1.35 -5.75 11.98
N GLU A 47 -1.20 -6.66 11.02
CA GLU A 47 -0.61 -6.38 9.70
C GLU A 47 -1.62 -5.79 8.70
N LEU A 48 -2.91 -5.99 8.92
CA LEU A 48 -3.99 -5.50 8.04
C LEU A 48 -4.40 -4.04 8.33
N GLY A 49 -3.82 -3.42 9.37
CA GLY A 49 -4.30 -2.18 9.95
C GLY A 49 -5.73 -2.28 10.52
N GLY A 50 -6.25 -1.16 11.04
CA GLY A 50 -7.55 -1.14 11.71
C GLY A 50 -8.73 -1.50 10.80
N LYS A 51 -8.72 -1.05 9.55
CA LYS A 51 -9.82 -1.29 8.58
C LYS A 51 -9.82 -2.73 8.07
N GLY A 52 -8.66 -3.23 7.64
CA GLY A 52 -8.54 -4.60 7.15
C GLY A 52 -8.88 -5.62 8.23
N THR A 53 -8.45 -5.37 9.48
CA THR A 53 -8.82 -6.20 10.63
C THR A 53 -10.35 -6.23 10.84
N ARG A 54 -11.02 -5.08 10.85
CA ARG A 54 -12.49 -5.03 11.00
C ARG A 54 -13.20 -5.74 9.84
N LEU A 55 -12.78 -5.55 8.60
CA LEU A 55 -13.38 -6.24 7.45
C LEU A 55 -13.19 -7.76 7.53
N ALA A 56 -12.02 -8.22 7.99
CA ALA A 56 -11.77 -9.64 8.26
C ALA A 56 -12.71 -10.18 9.35
N GLU A 57 -12.89 -9.44 10.45
CA GLU A 57 -13.83 -9.79 11.53
C GLU A 57 -15.28 -9.86 11.04
N LEU A 58 -15.75 -8.87 10.26
CA LEU A 58 -17.10 -8.87 9.70
C LEU A 58 -17.31 -10.05 8.74
N SER A 59 -16.31 -10.34 7.90
CA SER A 59 -16.35 -11.48 6.97
C SER A 59 -16.39 -12.82 7.73
N ALA A 60 -15.57 -12.97 8.77
CA ALA A 60 -15.56 -14.16 9.62
C ALA A 60 -16.85 -14.33 10.42
N ALA A 61 -17.53 -13.22 10.76
CA ALA A 61 -18.84 -13.21 11.39
C ALA A 61 -20.00 -13.53 10.43
N GLY A 62 -19.73 -13.78 9.15
CA GLY A 62 -20.74 -14.13 8.15
C GLY A 62 -21.59 -12.94 7.66
N LEU A 63 -21.15 -11.71 7.92
CA LEU A 63 -21.79 -10.53 7.36
C LEU A 63 -21.49 -10.41 5.86
N PRO A 64 -22.40 -9.85 5.05
CA PRO A 64 -22.22 -9.71 3.62
C PRO A 64 -21.16 -8.64 3.31
N VAL A 65 -19.90 -9.05 3.28
CA VAL A 65 -18.75 -8.24 2.87
C VAL A 65 -18.38 -8.65 1.44
N PRO A 66 -18.22 -7.70 0.50
CA PRO A 66 -17.72 -8.02 -0.85
C PRO A 66 -16.35 -8.72 -0.78
N PRO A 67 -16.09 -9.72 -1.64
CA PRO A 67 -14.77 -10.36 -1.71
C PRO A 67 -13.67 -9.33 -1.97
N ALA A 68 -12.56 -9.46 -1.24
CA ALA A 68 -11.46 -8.50 -1.30
C ALA A 68 -10.12 -9.15 -0.96
N PHE A 69 -9.06 -8.35 -1.08
CA PHE A 69 -7.76 -8.65 -0.50
C PHE A 69 -7.23 -7.41 0.22
N CYS A 70 -6.28 -7.63 1.12
CA CYS A 70 -5.57 -6.58 1.85
C CYS A 70 -4.07 -6.80 1.72
N LEU A 71 -3.35 -5.73 1.41
CA LEU A 71 -1.90 -5.70 1.44
C LEU A 71 -1.46 -5.39 2.87
N THR A 72 -0.54 -6.19 3.41
CA THR A 72 -0.07 -6.03 4.79
C THR A 72 0.82 -4.79 4.94
N THR A 73 0.93 -4.30 6.18
CA THR A 73 1.91 -3.25 6.53
C THR A 73 3.34 -3.68 6.26
N ALA A 74 3.66 -4.98 6.32
CA ALA A 74 4.98 -5.51 5.99
C ALA A 74 5.38 -5.21 4.53
N LEU A 75 4.42 -5.21 3.59
CA LEU A 75 4.69 -4.79 2.21
C LEU A 75 5.04 -3.32 2.12
N PHE A 76 4.38 -2.49 2.91
CA PHE A 76 4.67 -1.06 2.97
C PHE A 76 6.07 -0.81 3.55
N ASP A 77 6.45 -1.51 4.61
CA ASP A 77 7.81 -1.43 5.18
C ASP A 77 8.88 -1.86 4.17
N ALA A 78 8.63 -2.94 3.41
CA ALA A 78 9.51 -3.38 2.35
C ALA A 78 9.65 -2.31 1.25
N TYR A 79 8.52 -1.77 0.78
CA TYR A 79 8.48 -0.70 -0.21
C TYR A 79 9.27 0.54 0.24
N LEU A 80 9.10 1.00 1.48
CA LEU A 80 9.83 2.15 2.01
C LEU A 80 11.35 1.90 2.04
N ARG A 81 11.78 0.71 2.46
CA ARG A 81 13.19 0.32 2.50
C ARG A 81 13.82 0.21 1.11
N GLU A 82 13.09 -0.34 0.15
CA GLU A 82 13.59 -0.59 -1.20
C GLU A 82 13.63 0.69 -2.05
N THR A 83 12.69 1.60 -1.84
CA THR A 83 12.61 2.84 -2.61
C THR A 83 13.41 3.99 -2.00
N GLY A 84 13.81 3.87 -0.73
CA GLY A 84 14.50 4.95 -0.01
C GLY A 84 13.62 6.16 0.31
N ILE A 85 12.29 6.05 0.16
CA ILE A 85 11.34 7.14 0.41
C ILE A 85 11.31 7.56 1.89
N ALA A 86 11.67 6.66 2.81
CA ALA A 86 11.69 6.93 4.25
C ALA A 86 13.00 7.53 4.78
N ALA A 87 13.97 7.83 3.91
CA ALA A 87 15.29 8.36 4.27
C ALA A 87 15.33 9.90 4.36
#